data_AF-A0A251XN76-F1
#
_entry.id   AF-A0A251XN76-F1
#
_cell.length_a   1.000
_cell.length_b   1.000
_cell.length_c   1.000
_cell.angle_alpha   90.00
_cell.angle_beta   90.00
_cell.angle_gamma   90.00
#
_symmetry.space_group_name_H-M   'P 1'
#
loop_
_entity.id
_entity.type
_entity.pdbx_description
1 polymer ?
#
loop_
_entity_poly.entity_id
_entity_poly.type
_entity_poly.pdbx_seq_one_letter_code
_entity_poly.pdbx_strand_id
1 'polypeptide(L)'
;MTALTPPMGWNSWDSYGTAVTEEEVMANARFMAEHLLPFGWDTVVVDIQWYEPTARAGGYNEDPPVELDAFGRQMPAVNRFPSAAGGAGFGPLATAVHDLGLRFGLHIMRGIPRLAVARDLPVKGTDTTAARVADTSSTCTWNPDNYGLDHDVPGAQAYYDAQLEQFAAWGVDLVKADDMLSPYHDREIQAYHRAIERSGRDIVLSLSPGTHLSTAHLDHLRENAEMWRVSDDLWDRWSDVLDQFGRMARWAPFQRPGAWADADMLPLGRIGIRAERGEDRDSRLTLDEQRTLMSLWMMSRSPLMYGGDLPGAGPRRSPCSRCPR
;
A
#
# COMPACT_ATOMS: atom_id res chain seq x y z
N MET A 1 1.55 -18.34 -10.52
CA MET A 1 1.42 -18.17 -9.06
C MET A 1 2.54 -17.26 -8.61
N THR A 2 2.19 -16.01 -8.33
CA THR A 2 3.03 -14.99 -7.69
C THR A 2 2.98 -15.19 -6.16
N ALA A 3 3.90 -14.58 -5.40
CA ALA A 3 3.95 -14.61 -3.92
C ALA A 3 3.91 -16.02 -3.25
N LEU A 4 4.82 -16.92 -3.66
CA LEU A 4 4.94 -18.28 -3.09
C LEU A 4 5.29 -18.30 -1.59
N THR A 5 5.90 -17.24 -1.09
CA THR A 5 6.10 -16.92 0.32
C THR A 5 5.42 -15.59 0.63
N PRO A 6 5.09 -15.30 1.91
CA PRO A 6 4.54 -14.00 2.28
C PRO A 6 5.49 -12.89 1.82
N PRO A 7 4.99 -11.82 1.17
CA PRO A 7 5.83 -10.69 0.76
C PRO A 7 6.58 -10.08 1.95
N MET A 8 7.84 -9.69 1.70
CA MET A 8 8.71 -9.05 2.69
C MET A 8 9.26 -7.75 2.09
N GLY A 9 9.15 -6.65 2.83
CA GLY A 9 9.47 -5.35 2.26
C GLY A 9 9.37 -4.18 3.22
N TRP A 10 9.27 -2.99 2.64
CA TRP A 10 9.15 -1.72 3.32
C TRP A 10 7.96 -0.97 2.75
N ASN A 11 7.25 -0.24 3.62
CA ASN A 11 6.15 0.62 3.23
C ASN A 11 6.30 1.99 3.90
N SER A 12 6.00 3.05 3.16
CA SER A 12 6.22 4.44 3.60
C SER A 12 5.24 4.98 4.64
N TRP A 13 4.13 4.29 4.94
CA TRP A 13 3.02 4.83 5.74
C TRP A 13 3.41 5.22 7.17
N ASP A 14 3.97 4.29 7.96
CA ASP A 14 4.21 4.54 9.39
C ASP A 14 5.25 5.63 9.62
N SER A 15 6.19 5.82 8.68
CA SER A 15 7.24 6.83 8.74
C SER A 15 6.79 8.16 8.15
N TYR A 16 6.23 8.16 6.94
CA TYR A 16 6.02 9.37 6.14
C TYR A 16 4.55 9.67 5.81
N GLY A 17 3.62 8.81 6.21
CA GLY A 17 2.19 8.96 5.93
C GLY A 17 1.93 9.12 4.44
N THR A 18 1.16 10.16 4.11
CA THR A 18 0.80 10.54 2.74
C THR A 18 1.93 11.24 1.98
N ALA A 19 3.03 11.61 2.66
CA ALA A 19 3.97 12.65 2.24
C ALA A 19 5.40 12.16 1.98
N VAL A 20 5.58 10.89 1.60
CA VAL A 20 6.89 10.35 1.18
C VAL A 20 7.39 11.02 -0.10
N THR A 21 8.70 11.17 -0.22
CA THR A 21 9.40 11.70 -1.40
C THR A 21 10.26 10.65 -2.10
N GLU A 22 10.61 10.88 -3.36
CA GLU A 22 11.48 9.99 -4.15
C GLU A 22 12.85 9.74 -3.49
N GLU A 23 13.44 10.78 -2.89
CA GLU A 23 14.72 10.66 -2.18
C GLU A 23 14.61 9.69 -1.00
N GLU A 24 13.54 9.78 -0.22
CA GLU A 24 13.29 8.90 0.92
C GLU A 24 13.00 7.46 0.48
N VAL A 25 12.24 7.27 -0.59
CA VAL A 25 12.03 5.94 -1.20
C VAL A 25 13.36 5.33 -1.61
N MET A 26 14.21 6.09 -2.32
CA MET A 26 15.50 5.59 -2.77
C MET A 26 16.50 5.36 -1.63
N ALA A 27 16.43 6.15 -0.55
CA ALA A 27 17.24 5.91 0.63
C ALA A 27 16.87 4.58 1.33
N ASN A 28 15.56 4.32 1.49
CA ASN A 28 15.06 3.07 2.05
C ASN A 28 15.35 1.87 1.13
N ALA A 29 15.20 2.02 -0.18
CA ALA A 29 15.54 0.99 -1.16
C ALA A 29 17.03 0.63 -1.13
N ARG A 30 17.94 1.61 -1.13
CA ARG A 30 19.39 1.34 -1.04
C ARG A 30 19.76 0.64 0.26
N PHE A 31 19.19 1.07 1.39
CA PHE A 31 19.40 0.41 2.68
C PHE A 31 18.92 -1.05 2.64
N MET A 32 17.72 -1.30 2.11
CA MET A 32 17.18 -2.65 1.98
C MET A 32 18.06 -3.53 1.10
N ALA A 33 18.49 -3.04 -0.07
CA ALA A 33 19.36 -3.77 -0.97
C ALA A 33 20.70 -4.16 -0.30
N GLU A 34 21.29 -3.26 0.48
CA GLU A 34 22.58 -3.49 1.15
C GLU A 34 22.45 -4.45 2.35
N HIS A 35 21.38 -4.36 3.12
CA HIS A 35 21.32 -4.97 4.45
C HIS A 35 20.25 -6.06 4.62
N LEU A 36 19.16 -6.02 3.85
CA LEU A 36 17.97 -6.84 4.08
C LEU A 36 17.64 -7.79 2.92
N LEU A 37 18.03 -7.44 1.69
CA LEU A 37 17.83 -8.28 0.50
C LEU A 37 18.42 -9.69 0.64
N PRO A 38 19.63 -9.91 1.22
CA PRO A 38 20.14 -11.26 1.48
C PRO A 38 19.25 -12.11 2.40
N PHE A 39 18.35 -11.48 3.16
CA PHE A 39 17.40 -12.14 4.06
C PHE A 39 15.98 -12.20 3.49
N GLY A 40 15.79 -11.84 2.22
CA GLY A 40 14.52 -11.96 1.49
C GLY A 40 13.62 -10.71 1.50
N TRP A 41 14.06 -9.59 2.07
CA TRP A 41 13.32 -8.32 1.99
C TRP A 41 13.59 -7.68 0.63
N ASP A 42 12.61 -7.72 -0.25
CA ASP A 42 12.81 -7.35 -1.65
C ASP A 42 11.82 -6.31 -2.16
N THR A 43 10.79 -5.92 -1.40
CA THR A 43 9.71 -5.08 -1.92
C THR A 43 9.70 -3.68 -1.29
N VAL A 44 9.71 -2.63 -2.11
CA VAL A 44 9.63 -1.23 -1.69
C VAL A 44 8.29 -0.66 -2.12
N VAL A 45 7.42 -0.29 -1.17
CA VAL A 45 6.06 0.19 -1.43
C VAL A 45 5.91 1.67 -1.12
N VAL A 46 5.52 2.46 -2.13
CA VAL A 46 5.07 3.85 -1.96
C VAL A 46 3.60 3.82 -1.55
N ASP A 47 3.31 4.21 -0.31
CA ASP A 47 1.93 4.21 0.20
C ASP A 47 1.11 5.41 -0.31
N ILE A 48 -0.09 5.58 0.24
CA ILE A 48 -1.18 6.40 -0.30
C ILE A 48 -0.81 7.84 -0.67
N GLN A 49 -1.58 8.39 -1.60
CA GLN A 49 -1.54 9.81 -1.98
C GLN A 49 -0.22 10.29 -2.58
N TRP A 50 0.56 9.41 -3.20
CA TRP A 50 1.69 9.80 -4.05
C TRP A 50 1.31 10.76 -5.20
N TYR A 51 0.02 10.81 -5.55
CA TYR A 51 -0.58 11.70 -6.52
C TYR A 51 -1.02 13.06 -5.95
N GLU A 52 -0.86 13.30 -4.65
CA GLU A 52 -1.26 14.56 -4.02
C GLU A 52 -0.03 15.44 -3.71
N PRO A 53 0.15 16.58 -4.40
CA PRO A 53 1.34 17.42 -4.30
C PRO A 53 1.42 18.19 -2.96
N THR A 54 0.30 18.35 -2.27
CA THR A 54 0.19 19.09 -1.00
C THR A 54 0.02 18.17 0.22
N ALA A 55 0.24 16.87 0.04
CA ALA A 55 0.22 15.89 1.12
C ALA A 55 1.17 16.31 2.26
N ARG A 56 0.74 16.11 3.51
CA ARG A 56 1.45 16.52 4.72
C ARG A 56 1.16 15.56 5.87
N ALA A 57 1.88 15.73 6.98
CA ALA A 57 1.62 14.99 8.20
C ALA A 57 0.18 15.21 8.72
N GLY A 58 -0.35 14.24 9.46
CA GLY A 58 -1.67 14.33 10.09
C GLY A 58 -2.84 13.87 9.21
N GLY A 59 -2.58 13.13 8.14
CA GLY A 59 -3.61 12.49 7.31
C GLY A 59 -3.93 13.26 6.03
N TYR A 60 -5.21 13.23 5.64
CA TYR A 60 -5.68 13.65 4.33
C TYR A 60 -6.13 15.12 4.31
N ASN A 61 -5.91 15.80 3.18
CA ASN A 61 -6.51 17.10 2.94
C ASN A 61 -8.00 16.97 2.61
N GLU A 62 -8.82 17.96 3.01
CA GLU A 62 -10.26 17.95 2.73
C GLU A 62 -10.58 18.07 1.23
N ASP A 63 -9.80 18.88 0.50
CA ASP A 63 -9.90 19.08 -0.95
C ASP A 63 -8.54 18.89 -1.61
N PRO A 64 -8.12 17.62 -1.84
CA PRO A 64 -6.79 17.30 -2.31
C PRO A 64 -6.64 17.57 -3.81
N PRO A 65 -5.62 18.35 -4.23
CA PRO A 65 -5.37 18.63 -5.64
C PRO A 65 -4.69 17.44 -6.34
N VAL A 66 -5.43 16.34 -6.52
CA VAL A 66 -4.93 15.10 -7.14
C VAL A 66 -4.40 15.36 -8.56
N GLU A 67 -3.18 14.91 -8.81
CA GLU A 67 -2.55 14.93 -10.13
C GLU A 67 -3.12 13.81 -11.00
N LEU A 68 -3.62 14.18 -12.19
CA LEU A 68 -4.28 13.27 -13.12
C LEU A 68 -3.68 13.40 -14.53
N ASP A 69 -3.68 12.30 -15.28
CA ASP A 69 -3.48 12.35 -16.73
C ASP A 69 -4.76 12.75 -17.48
N ALA A 70 -4.68 12.81 -18.81
CA ALA A 70 -5.79 13.19 -19.67
C ALA A 70 -6.98 12.20 -19.66
N PHE A 71 -6.81 11.01 -19.08
CA PHE A 71 -7.82 9.96 -18.97
C PHE A 71 -8.31 9.78 -17.52
N GLY A 72 -7.97 10.72 -16.63
CA GLY A 72 -8.41 10.71 -15.24
C GLY A 72 -7.71 9.70 -14.35
N ARG A 73 -6.57 9.13 -14.78
CA ARG A 73 -5.75 8.22 -13.96
C ARG A 73 -4.76 9.03 -13.13
N GLN A 74 -4.53 8.63 -11.89
CA GLN A 74 -3.60 9.30 -10.99
C GLN A 74 -2.15 9.28 -11.52
N MET A 75 -1.46 10.41 -11.37
CA MET A 75 -0.05 10.60 -11.76
C MET A 75 0.78 11.02 -10.55
N PRO A 76 2.07 10.64 -10.45
CA PRO A 76 2.90 11.05 -9.33
C PRO A 76 3.09 12.56 -9.27
N ALA A 77 2.96 13.11 -8.07
CA ALA A 77 3.19 14.51 -7.81
C ALA A 77 4.66 14.86 -8.05
N VAL A 78 4.95 15.57 -9.14
CA VAL A 78 6.33 15.81 -9.62
C VAL A 78 7.18 16.59 -8.62
N ASN A 79 6.57 17.41 -7.75
CA ASN A 79 7.29 18.09 -6.66
C ASN A 79 7.87 17.12 -5.62
N ARG A 80 7.26 15.93 -5.46
CA ARG A 80 7.72 14.85 -4.55
C ARG A 80 8.47 13.76 -5.28
N PHE A 81 8.14 13.55 -6.55
CA PHE A 81 8.75 12.56 -7.45
C PHE A 81 9.28 13.24 -8.72
N PRO A 82 10.42 13.96 -8.65
CA PRO A 82 10.95 14.71 -9.78
C PRO A 82 11.22 13.85 -11.02
N SER A 83 11.54 12.56 -10.84
CA SER A 83 11.75 11.65 -11.97
C SER A 83 10.49 11.37 -12.79
N ALA A 84 9.30 11.64 -12.23
CA ALA A 84 8.02 11.50 -12.93
C ALA A 84 7.73 12.63 -13.94
N ALA A 85 8.57 13.67 -13.99
CA ALA A 85 8.43 14.79 -14.89
C ALA A 85 8.29 14.37 -16.36
N GLY A 86 7.58 15.19 -17.15
CA GLY A 86 7.34 14.90 -18.57
C GLY A 86 6.39 13.73 -18.84
N GLY A 87 5.60 13.31 -17.84
CA GLY A 87 4.65 12.20 -17.97
C GLY A 87 5.28 10.81 -17.84
N ALA A 88 6.52 10.73 -17.33
CA ALA A 88 7.21 9.46 -17.12
C ALA A 88 6.54 8.59 -16.03
N GLY A 89 5.77 9.20 -15.14
CA GLY A 89 5.14 8.53 -14.01
C GLY A 89 6.18 7.81 -13.14
N PHE A 90 5.87 6.62 -12.63
CA PHE A 90 6.82 5.88 -11.79
C PHE A 90 7.85 5.05 -12.56
N GLY A 91 7.83 5.03 -13.90
CA GLY A 91 8.77 4.23 -14.69
C GLY A 91 10.25 4.40 -14.30
N PRO A 92 10.77 5.64 -14.19
CA PRO A 92 12.15 5.87 -13.76
C PRO A 92 12.44 5.40 -12.32
N LEU A 93 11.54 5.66 -11.36
CA LEU A 93 11.71 5.24 -9.97
C LEU A 93 11.68 3.72 -9.84
N ALA A 94 10.72 3.06 -10.47
CA ALA A 94 10.63 1.60 -10.48
C ALA A 94 11.87 0.96 -11.11
N THR A 95 12.37 1.52 -12.23
CA THR A 95 13.63 1.07 -12.85
C THR A 95 14.80 1.19 -11.86
N ALA A 96 14.92 2.33 -11.17
CA ALA A 96 15.99 2.53 -10.19
C ALA A 96 15.89 1.56 -8.98
N VAL A 97 14.68 1.16 -8.59
CA VAL A 97 14.45 0.12 -7.56
C VAL A 97 14.80 -1.27 -8.10
N HIS A 98 14.42 -1.58 -9.34
CA HIS A 98 14.77 -2.85 -10.00
C HIS A 98 16.28 -3.02 -10.21
N ASP A 99 17.00 -1.94 -10.53
CA ASP A 99 18.46 -1.94 -10.67
C ASP A 99 19.18 -2.29 -9.36
N LEU A 100 18.53 -2.14 -8.21
CA LEU A 100 19.02 -2.59 -6.90
C LEU A 100 18.69 -4.07 -6.60
N GLY A 101 18.03 -4.77 -7.54
CA GLY A 101 17.54 -6.14 -7.34
C GLY A 101 16.28 -6.23 -6.49
N LEU A 102 15.58 -5.12 -6.29
CA LEU A 102 14.34 -5.02 -5.52
C LEU A 102 13.12 -4.98 -6.45
N ARG A 103 11.93 -5.04 -5.84
CA ARG A 103 10.61 -4.96 -6.44
C ARG A 103 9.94 -3.65 -6.02
N PHE A 104 9.17 -3.05 -6.91
CA PHE A 104 8.51 -1.78 -6.68
C PHE A 104 7.00 -1.95 -6.51
N GLY A 105 6.43 -1.36 -5.46
CA GLY A 105 5.00 -1.38 -5.20
C GLY A 105 4.41 0.01 -4.98
N LEU A 106 3.10 0.13 -5.19
CA LEU A 106 2.36 1.36 -4.92
C LEU A 106 1.00 1.09 -4.29
N HIS A 107 0.50 2.10 -3.60
CA HIS A 107 -0.85 2.12 -3.06
C HIS A 107 -1.86 2.73 -4.03
N ILE A 108 -3.10 2.25 -4.03
CA ILE A 108 -4.23 2.93 -4.64
C ILE A 108 -5.44 2.97 -3.70
N MET A 109 -6.26 4.00 -3.88
CA MET A 109 -7.64 4.02 -3.38
C MET A 109 -8.56 3.35 -4.40
N ARG A 110 -9.53 2.56 -3.91
CA ARG A 110 -10.61 2.00 -4.74
C ARG A 110 -11.27 3.06 -5.62
N GLY A 111 -11.61 2.67 -6.84
CA GLY A 111 -12.49 3.42 -7.73
C GLY A 111 -11.77 4.47 -8.58
N ILE A 112 -12.45 5.59 -8.79
CA ILE A 112 -12.10 6.65 -9.76
C ILE A 112 -12.04 8.03 -9.06
N PRO A 113 -11.06 8.90 -9.38
CA PRO A 113 -10.95 10.22 -8.78
C PRO A 113 -12.21 11.06 -8.93
N ARG A 114 -12.67 11.67 -7.84
CA ARG A 114 -13.80 12.61 -7.87
C ARG A 114 -13.52 13.79 -8.81
N LEU A 115 -12.25 14.21 -8.90
CA LEU A 115 -11.83 15.25 -9.84
C LEU A 115 -11.96 14.82 -11.31
N ALA A 116 -11.70 13.55 -11.63
CA ALA A 116 -11.91 13.02 -12.98
C ALA A 116 -13.39 13.01 -13.35
N VAL A 117 -14.25 12.62 -12.39
CA VAL A 117 -15.71 12.64 -12.51
C VAL A 117 -16.24 14.06 -12.70
N ALA A 118 -15.80 15.01 -11.86
CA ALA A 118 -16.22 16.40 -11.93
C ALA A 118 -15.83 17.09 -13.25
N ARG A 119 -14.70 16.68 -13.84
CA ARG A 119 -14.23 17.15 -15.15
C ARG A 119 -14.75 16.32 -16.33
N ASP A 120 -15.50 15.26 -16.04
CA ASP A 120 -16.02 14.28 -16.99
C ASP A 120 -14.96 13.78 -18.00
N LEU A 121 -13.77 13.43 -17.49
CA LEU A 121 -12.65 13.01 -18.31
C LEU A 121 -12.95 11.69 -19.06
N PRO A 122 -12.39 11.49 -20.27
CA PRO A 122 -12.63 10.28 -21.05
C PRO A 122 -12.03 9.03 -20.40
N VAL A 123 -12.74 7.90 -20.47
CA VAL A 123 -12.17 6.60 -20.09
C VAL A 123 -11.39 6.04 -21.28
N LYS A 124 -10.07 5.85 -21.10
CA LYS A 124 -9.15 5.40 -22.16
C LYS A 124 -9.68 4.13 -22.85
N GLY A 125 -9.67 4.14 -24.19
CA GLY A 125 -10.08 2.99 -25.01
C GLY A 125 -11.60 2.79 -25.13
N THR A 126 -12.40 3.79 -24.76
CA THR A 126 -13.87 3.72 -24.83
C THR A 126 -14.49 5.03 -25.33
N ASP A 127 -15.78 5.00 -25.66
CA ASP A 127 -16.60 6.19 -25.95
C ASP A 127 -17.36 6.71 -24.71
N THR A 128 -16.98 6.27 -23.50
CA THR A 128 -17.59 6.71 -22.24
C THR A 128 -16.67 7.63 -21.44
N THR A 129 -17.20 8.19 -20.35
CA THR A 129 -16.54 9.20 -19.53
C THR A 129 -16.59 8.82 -18.05
N ALA A 130 -15.74 9.47 -17.26
CA ALA A 130 -15.63 9.25 -15.82
C ALA A 130 -16.97 9.42 -15.09
N ALA A 131 -17.78 10.43 -15.44
CA ALA A 131 -19.07 10.64 -14.77
C ALA A 131 -20.11 9.57 -15.10
N ARG A 132 -19.95 8.84 -16.22
CA ARG A 132 -20.87 7.75 -16.61
C ARG A 132 -20.54 6.43 -15.93
N VAL A 133 -19.28 6.19 -15.59
CA VAL A 133 -18.82 4.93 -14.99
C VAL A 133 -18.68 5.01 -13.47
N ALA A 134 -18.81 6.19 -12.87
CA ALA A 134 -18.71 6.37 -11.43
C ALA A 134 -20.04 6.10 -10.72
N ASP A 135 -19.98 5.38 -9.61
CA ASP A 135 -21.05 5.34 -8.61
C ASP A 135 -20.78 6.42 -7.55
N THR A 136 -21.41 7.58 -7.71
CA THR A 136 -21.22 8.71 -6.79
C THR A 136 -21.81 8.50 -5.40
N SER A 137 -22.59 7.43 -5.19
CA SER A 137 -23.08 7.03 -3.87
C SER A 137 -22.07 6.16 -3.11
N SER A 138 -21.18 5.50 -3.85
CA SER A 138 -20.10 4.68 -3.31
C SER A 138 -18.89 5.55 -2.97
N THR A 139 -18.65 5.78 -1.68
CA THR A 139 -17.58 6.66 -1.19
C THR A 139 -16.78 5.97 -0.09
N CYS A 140 -15.53 6.37 0.06
CA CYS A 140 -14.73 6.05 1.23
C CYS A 140 -15.09 7.01 2.38
N THR A 141 -15.21 6.49 3.61
CA THR A 141 -15.63 7.28 4.78
C THR A 141 -14.50 8.09 5.42
N TRP A 142 -13.24 7.75 5.10
CA TRP A 142 -12.04 8.32 5.74
C TRP A 142 -11.11 9.01 4.75
N ASN A 143 -11.33 8.89 3.44
CA ASN A 143 -10.57 9.58 2.39
C ASN A 143 -11.51 10.14 1.30
N PRO A 144 -11.30 11.39 0.84
CA PRO A 144 -12.20 12.05 -0.10
C PRO A 144 -11.85 11.87 -1.59
N ASP A 145 -10.79 11.15 -1.93
CA ASP A 145 -10.15 11.22 -3.26
C ASP A 145 -11.03 10.64 -4.38
N ASN A 146 -11.72 9.54 -4.10
CA ASN A 146 -12.40 8.72 -5.11
C ASN A 146 -13.91 8.54 -4.85
N TYR A 147 -14.62 8.20 -5.93
CA TYR A 147 -15.88 7.47 -5.93
C TYR A 147 -15.64 6.02 -6.33
N GLY A 148 -16.56 5.11 -6.01
CA GLY A 148 -16.57 3.76 -6.57
C GLY A 148 -16.89 3.74 -8.06
N LEU A 149 -16.65 2.60 -8.70
CA LEU A 149 -17.08 2.35 -10.08
C LEU A 149 -18.43 1.61 -10.12
N ASP A 150 -19.31 2.03 -11.03
CA ASP A 150 -20.53 1.30 -11.37
C ASP A 150 -20.21 0.16 -12.35
N HIS A 151 -20.01 -1.03 -11.80
CA HIS A 151 -19.69 -2.24 -12.56
C HIS A 151 -20.84 -2.77 -13.43
N ASP A 152 -22.01 -2.14 -13.42
CA ASP A 152 -23.13 -2.46 -14.32
C ASP A 152 -23.12 -1.63 -15.61
N VAL A 153 -22.27 -0.59 -15.70
CA VAL A 153 -22.15 0.28 -16.88
C VAL A 153 -20.97 -0.13 -17.78
N PRO A 154 -21.17 -0.19 -19.12
CA PRO A 154 -20.07 -0.41 -20.05
C PRO A 154 -18.95 0.63 -19.90
N GLY A 155 -17.71 0.13 -19.78
CA GLY A 155 -16.51 0.96 -19.64
C GLY A 155 -15.96 1.05 -18.22
N ALA A 156 -16.72 0.66 -17.17
CA ALA A 156 -16.19 0.64 -15.81
C ALA A 156 -14.93 -0.25 -15.66
N GLN A 157 -14.98 -1.47 -16.19
CA GLN A 157 -13.79 -2.35 -16.23
C GLN A 157 -12.64 -1.73 -17.03
N ALA A 158 -12.93 -1.00 -18.10
CA ALA A 158 -11.90 -0.39 -18.94
C ALA A 158 -11.08 0.68 -18.20
N TYR A 159 -11.68 1.35 -17.21
CA TYR A 159 -10.94 2.28 -16.35
C TYR A 159 -9.85 1.56 -15.54
N TYR A 160 -10.18 0.45 -14.87
CA TYR A 160 -9.17 -0.35 -14.17
C TYR A 160 -8.18 -0.99 -15.15
N ASP A 161 -8.62 -1.54 -16.27
CA ASP A 161 -7.71 -2.10 -17.29
C ASP A 161 -6.68 -1.04 -17.73
N ALA A 162 -7.10 0.21 -17.95
CA ALA A 162 -6.21 1.31 -18.30
C ALA A 162 -5.28 1.75 -17.15
N GLN A 163 -5.72 1.67 -15.90
CA GLN A 163 -4.87 1.96 -14.73
C GLN A 163 -3.78 0.88 -14.58
N LEU A 164 -4.14 -0.40 -14.71
CA LEU A 164 -3.18 -1.49 -14.61
C LEU A 164 -2.23 -1.56 -15.82
N GLU A 165 -2.68 -1.17 -17.02
CA GLU A 165 -1.77 -0.95 -18.17
C GLU A 165 -0.70 0.10 -17.85
N GLN A 166 -1.09 1.20 -17.20
CA GLN A 166 -0.16 2.25 -16.77
C GLN A 166 0.84 1.72 -15.74
N PHE A 167 0.38 0.97 -14.74
CA PHE A 167 1.26 0.41 -13.71
C PHE A 167 2.20 -0.67 -14.27
N ALA A 168 1.72 -1.50 -15.20
CA ALA A 168 2.55 -2.45 -15.91
C ALA A 168 3.64 -1.75 -16.74
N ALA A 169 3.29 -0.65 -17.43
CA ALA A 169 4.24 0.16 -18.19
C ALA A 169 5.29 0.85 -17.29
N TRP A 170 4.95 1.19 -16.04
CA TRP A 170 5.90 1.70 -15.06
C TRP A 170 6.77 0.61 -14.43
N GLY A 171 6.44 -0.67 -14.56
CA GLY A 171 7.20 -1.75 -13.93
C GLY A 171 6.77 -2.05 -12.49
N VAL A 172 5.51 -1.84 -12.14
CA VAL A 172 4.99 -2.11 -10.79
C VAL A 172 4.89 -3.61 -10.54
N ASP A 173 5.31 -4.08 -9.37
CA ASP A 173 5.32 -5.50 -8.98
C ASP A 173 4.30 -5.84 -7.89
N LEU A 174 3.80 -4.83 -7.18
CA LEU A 174 2.81 -4.96 -6.11
C LEU A 174 1.88 -3.74 -6.10
N VAL A 175 0.58 -3.99 -5.95
CA VAL A 175 -0.41 -2.95 -5.67
C VAL A 175 -1.09 -3.22 -4.33
N LYS A 176 -1.08 -2.24 -3.44
CA LYS A 176 -1.90 -2.22 -2.22
C LYS A 176 -3.17 -1.41 -2.50
N ALA A 177 -4.32 -2.07 -2.58
CA ALA A 177 -5.61 -1.46 -2.84
C ALA A 177 -6.40 -1.26 -1.55
N ASP A 178 -6.58 0.00 -1.18
CA ASP A 178 -7.37 0.43 -0.03
C ASP A 178 -8.85 0.69 -0.36
N ASP A 179 -9.65 0.85 0.69
CA ASP A 179 -11.11 0.97 0.64
C ASP A 179 -11.79 -0.23 -0.03
N MET A 180 -11.20 -1.43 0.09
CA MET A 180 -11.68 -2.66 -0.53
C MET A 180 -12.37 -3.62 0.45
N LEU A 181 -11.93 -3.68 1.71
CA LEU A 181 -12.34 -4.73 2.65
C LEU A 181 -13.29 -4.26 3.77
N SER A 182 -13.42 -2.96 4.01
CA SER A 182 -14.32 -2.40 5.02
C SER A 182 -15.01 -1.11 4.55
N PRO A 183 -16.24 -1.18 4.00
CA PRO A 183 -17.03 -2.41 3.76
C PRO A 183 -16.42 -3.31 2.67
N TYR A 184 -16.87 -4.55 2.59
CA TYR A 184 -16.31 -5.53 1.65
C TYR A 184 -16.85 -5.31 0.23
N HIS A 185 -15.99 -4.87 -0.69
CA HIS A 185 -16.33 -4.54 -2.08
C HIS A 185 -15.94 -5.66 -3.05
N ASP A 186 -16.68 -6.76 -3.04
CA ASP A 186 -16.41 -7.96 -3.85
C ASP A 186 -16.26 -7.69 -5.36
N ARG A 187 -17.18 -6.91 -5.95
CA ARG A 187 -17.16 -6.57 -7.38
C ARG A 187 -15.94 -5.74 -7.77
N GLU A 188 -15.52 -4.83 -6.91
CA GLU A 188 -14.34 -3.99 -7.12
C GLU A 188 -13.06 -4.82 -7.05
N ILE A 189 -12.95 -5.71 -6.06
CA ILE A 189 -11.84 -6.66 -5.92
C ILE A 189 -11.71 -7.54 -7.18
N GLN A 190 -12.81 -8.14 -7.65
CA GLN A 190 -12.79 -8.98 -8.86
C GLN A 190 -12.43 -8.19 -10.12
N ALA A 191 -12.96 -6.97 -10.25
CA ALA A 191 -12.65 -6.12 -11.40
C ALA A 191 -11.17 -5.72 -11.42
N TYR A 192 -10.60 -5.40 -10.26
CA TYR A 192 -9.18 -5.08 -10.12
C TYR A 192 -8.28 -6.28 -10.41
N HIS A 193 -8.65 -7.46 -9.89
CA HIS A 193 -7.96 -8.71 -10.20
C HIS A 193 -7.94 -9.00 -11.71
N ARG A 194 -9.08 -8.90 -12.39
CA ARG A 194 -9.16 -9.06 -13.85
C ARG A 194 -8.29 -8.05 -14.60
N ALA A 195 -8.22 -6.81 -14.11
CA ALA A 195 -7.36 -5.79 -14.72
C ALA A 195 -5.88 -6.15 -14.59
N ILE A 196 -5.47 -6.72 -13.45
CA ILE A 196 -4.11 -7.27 -13.26
C ILE A 196 -3.85 -8.40 -14.27
N GLU A 197 -4.76 -9.38 -14.40
CA GLU A 197 -4.62 -10.48 -15.37
C GLU A 197 -4.46 -9.98 -16.82
N ARG A 198 -5.14 -8.89 -17.18
CA ARG A 198 -5.10 -8.26 -18.51
C ARG A 198 -3.89 -7.37 -18.75
N SER A 199 -3.22 -6.93 -17.69
CA SER A 199 -2.08 -6.00 -17.78
C SER A 199 -0.86 -6.61 -18.47
N GLY A 200 -0.76 -7.95 -18.50
CA GLY A 200 0.39 -8.67 -19.04
C GLY A 200 1.63 -8.65 -18.13
N ARG A 201 1.51 -8.13 -16.89
CA ARG A 201 2.57 -8.14 -15.87
C ARG A 201 2.11 -8.86 -14.62
N ASP A 202 3.02 -9.64 -14.03
CA ASP A 202 2.82 -10.27 -12.73
C ASP A 202 2.84 -9.23 -11.61
N ILE A 203 1.66 -8.79 -11.15
CA ILE A 203 1.49 -7.82 -10.07
C ILE A 203 0.84 -8.52 -8.87
N VAL A 204 1.47 -8.44 -7.69
CA VAL A 204 0.91 -8.93 -6.43
C VAL A 204 -0.18 -7.98 -5.96
N LEU A 205 -1.38 -8.49 -5.64
CA LEU A 205 -2.46 -7.69 -5.08
C LEU A 205 -2.54 -7.84 -3.55
N SER A 206 -2.43 -6.72 -2.86
CA SER A 206 -2.67 -6.56 -1.43
C SER A 206 -3.96 -5.78 -1.21
N LEU A 207 -4.87 -6.27 -0.36
CA LEU A 207 -6.17 -5.62 -0.08
C LEU A 207 -6.23 -5.04 1.33
N SER A 208 -6.82 -3.86 1.47
CA SER A 208 -6.92 -3.10 2.73
C SER A 208 -8.09 -2.09 2.67
N PRO A 209 -8.45 -1.39 3.75
CA PRO A 209 -8.22 -1.75 5.14
C PRO A 209 -9.16 -2.87 5.57
N GLY A 210 -8.63 -3.81 6.36
CA GLY A 210 -9.50 -4.64 7.19
C GLY A 210 -10.09 -3.85 8.37
N THR A 211 -11.01 -4.47 9.09
CA THR A 211 -11.41 -4.08 10.47
C THR A 211 -11.83 -5.32 11.26
N HIS A 212 -12.85 -6.01 10.76
CA HIS A 212 -13.38 -7.28 11.28
C HIS A 212 -13.57 -8.29 10.15
N LEU A 213 -12.55 -8.47 9.31
CA LEU A 213 -12.64 -9.30 8.10
C LEU A 213 -13.10 -10.73 8.45
N SER A 214 -14.20 -11.14 7.84
CA SER A 214 -14.81 -12.45 8.05
C SER A 214 -14.14 -13.51 7.17
N THR A 215 -13.88 -14.69 7.75
CA THR A 215 -13.41 -15.86 6.99
C THR A 215 -14.48 -16.40 6.04
N ALA A 216 -15.72 -15.90 6.08
CA ALA A 216 -16.75 -16.20 5.08
C ALA A 216 -16.35 -15.75 3.66
N HIS A 217 -15.42 -14.79 3.53
CA HIS A 217 -14.90 -14.33 2.24
C HIS A 217 -13.64 -15.07 1.78
N LEU A 218 -13.18 -16.10 2.50
CA LEU A 218 -11.87 -16.73 2.29
C LEU A 218 -11.66 -17.24 0.85
N ASP A 219 -12.66 -17.90 0.27
CA ASP A 219 -12.52 -18.46 -1.08
C ASP A 219 -12.43 -17.35 -2.12
N HIS A 220 -13.28 -16.32 -2.00
CA HIS A 220 -13.22 -15.14 -2.85
C HIS A 220 -11.87 -14.41 -2.75
N LEU A 221 -11.34 -14.24 -1.54
CA LEU A 221 -10.04 -13.60 -1.33
C LEU A 221 -8.92 -14.39 -2.02
N ARG A 222 -8.91 -15.72 -1.86
CA ARG A 222 -7.92 -16.61 -2.48
C ARG A 222 -7.97 -16.65 -4.00
N GLU A 223 -9.14 -16.38 -4.58
CA GLU A 223 -9.32 -16.35 -6.02
C GLU A 223 -8.88 -15.01 -6.62
N ASN A 224 -8.83 -13.93 -5.83
CA ASN A 224 -8.69 -12.58 -6.37
C ASN A 224 -7.50 -11.77 -5.83
N ALA A 225 -6.81 -12.18 -4.76
CA ALA A 225 -5.67 -11.46 -4.22
C ALA A 225 -4.64 -12.39 -3.56
N GLU A 226 -3.40 -11.92 -3.46
CA GLU A 226 -2.32 -12.65 -2.78
C GLU A 226 -2.25 -12.34 -1.29
N MET A 227 -2.66 -11.13 -0.86
CA MET A 227 -2.70 -10.78 0.57
C MET A 227 -3.84 -9.83 0.93
N TRP A 228 -4.33 -9.91 2.17
CA TRP A 228 -5.46 -9.09 2.65
C TRP A 228 -5.39 -8.80 4.15
N ARG A 229 -5.59 -7.54 4.50
CA ARG A 229 -5.46 -7.02 5.86
C ARG A 229 -6.61 -7.51 6.75
N VAL A 230 -6.29 -8.14 7.89
CA VAL A 230 -7.30 -8.74 8.80
C VAL A 230 -7.70 -7.84 9.97
N SER A 231 -6.95 -6.77 10.18
CA SER A 231 -7.17 -5.78 11.24
C SER A 231 -7.54 -4.42 10.70
N ASP A 232 -7.84 -3.45 11.57
CA ASP A 232 -7.66 -2.03 11.23
C ASP A 232 -6.15 -1.68 11.30
N ASP A 233 -5.79 -0.43 11.03
CA ASP A 233 -4.41 0.06 11.03
C ASP A 233 -3.69 -0.23 12.35
N LEU A 234 -2.62 -1.02 12.28
CA LEU A 234 -1.78 -1.37 13.42
C LEU A 234 -0.72 -0.31 13.68
N TRP A 235 -0.59 0.13 14.93
CA TRP A 235 0.45 1.06 15.37
C TRP A 235 1.27 0.49 16.52
N ASP A 236 2.29 1.24 16.96
CA ASP A 236 3.19 0.92 18.08
C ASP A 236 2.52 1.03 19.47
N ARG A 237 1.35 0.41 19.63
CA ARG A 237 0.60 0.29 20.88
C ARG A 237 0.44 -1.18 21.24
N TRP A 238 0.68 -1.54 22.50
CA TRP A 238 0.53 -2.93 22.95
C TRP A 238 -0.87 -3.50 22.68
N SER A 239 -1.92 -2.69 22.83
CA SER A 239 -3.30 -3.10 22.50
C SER A 239 -3.43 -3.63 21.08
N ASP A 240 -2.79 -2.97 20.12
CA ASP A 240 -2.91 -3.30 18.70
C ASP A 240 -2.18 -4.62 18.43
N VAL A 241 -1.00 -4.82 19.03
CA VAL A 241 -0.25 -6.08 18.97
C VAL A 241 -1.02 -7.23 19.64
N LEU A 242 -1.61 -6.98 20.82
CA LEU A 242 -2.36 -7.96 21.57
C LEU A 242 -3.61 -8.43 20.79
N ASP A 243 -4.33 -7.51 20.16
CA ASP A 243 -5.50 -7.82 19.36
C ASP A 243 -5.18 -8.73 18.16
N GLN A 244 -3.95 -8.68 17.63
CA GLN A 244 -3.54 -9.55 16.53
C GLN A 244 -3.45 -11.03 16.91
N PHE A 245 -3.26 -11.38 18.19
CA PHE A 245 -3.19 -12.79 18.59
C PHE A 245 -4.49 -13.53 18.25
N GLY A 246 -5.64 -12.96 18.58
CA GLY A 246 -6.94 -13.57 18.28
C GLY A 246 -7.25 -13.57 16.79
N ARG A 247 -6.86 -12.51 16.07
CA ARG A 247 -7.05 -12.38 14.62
C ARG A 247 -6.20 -13.41 13.87
N MET A 248 -4.91 -13.49 14.17
CA MET A 248 -4.00 -14.42 13.51
C MET A 248 -4.22 -15.87 13.94
N ALA A 249 -4.66 -16.16 15.16
CA ALA A 249 -5.08 -17.51 15.52
C ALA A 249 -6.25 -18.00 14.65
N ARG A 250 -7.15 -17.10 14.24
CA ARG A 250 -8.27 -17.41 13.34
C ARG A 250 -7.82 -17.63 11.90
N TRP A 251 -6.88 -16.82 11.42
CA TRP A 251 -6.48 -16.80 10.00
C TRP A 251 -5.28 -17.69 9.65
N ALA A 252 -4.36 -17.93 10.57
CA ALA A 252 -3.14 -18.73 10.36
C ALA A 252 -3.39 -20.13 9.75
N PRO A 253 -4.47 -20.87 10.11
CA PRO A 253 -4.77 -22.16 9.49
C PRO A 253 -5.04 -22.10 7.98
N PHE A 254 -5.38 -20.93 7.44
CA PHE A 254 -5.76 -20.76 6.03
C PHE A 254 -4.61 -20.28 5.13
N GLN A 255 -3.47 -19.93 5.70
CA GLN A 255 -2.30 -19.45 4.98
C GLN A 255 -1.73 -20.52 4.05
N ARG A 256 -1.53 -20.18 2.77
CA ARG A 256 -0.93 -21.07 1.76
C ARG A 256 -0.16 -20.23 0.73
N PRO A 257 0.77 -20.84 -0.05
CA PRO A 257 1.43 -20.12 -1.15
C PRO A 257 0.43 -19.35 -2.02
N GLY A 258 0.68 -18.05 -2.21
CA GLY A 258 -0.19 -17.13 -2.96
C GLY A 258 -1.46 -16.67 -2.24
N ALA A 259 -1.61 -16.89 -0.94
CA ALA A 259 -2.81 -16.49 -0.19
C ALA A 259 -2.49 -16.23 1.29
N TRP A 260 -2.31 -14.95 1.61
CA TRP A 260 -1.74 -14.48 2.87
C TRP A 260 -2.68 -13.51 3.62
N ALA A 261 -3.26 -13.97 4.72
CA ALA A 261 -3.83 -13.08 5.72
C ALA A 261 -2.73 -12.18 6.29
N ASP A 262 -2.99 -10.88 6.28
CA ASP A 262 -2.03 -9.83 6.62
C ASP A 262 -2.38 -9.16 7.95
N ALA A 263 -1.45 -9.27 8.90
CA ALA A 263 -1.52 -8.66 10.23
C ALA A 263 -1.08 -7.18 10.23
N ASP A 264 -0.89 -6.58 9.05
CA ASP A 264 -0.45 -5.22 8.80
C ASP A 264 1.07 -5.01 8.97
N MET A 265 1.50 -3.79 8.66
CA MET A 265 2.86 -3.31 8.72
C MET A 265 3.47 -3.41 10.13
N LEU A 266 4.81 -3.37 10.17
CA LEU A 266 5.61 -3.47 11.37
C LEU A 266 6.02 -2.05 11.81
N PRO A 267 5.40 -1.47 12.86
CA PRO A 267 5.69 -0.12 13.32
C PRO A 267 6.97 -0.13 14.17
N LEU A 268 8.10 -0.42 13.53
CA LEU A 268 9.41 -0.62 14.14
C LEU A 268 10.38 0.49 13.74
N GLY A 269 11.39 0.72 14.59
CA GLY A 269 12.39 1.77 14.36
C GLY A 269 11.80 3.17 14.41
N ARG A 270 12.34 4.09 13.60
CA ARG A 270 11.91 5.49 13.56
C ARG A 270 10.65 5.64 12.69
N ILE A 271 9.54 6.02 13.31
CA ILE A 271 8.23 6.22 12.68
C ILE A 271 7.69 7.61 13.03
N GLY A 272 6.58 8.02 12.44
CA GLY A 272 5.91 9.26 12.81
C GLY A 272 6.56 10.54 12.28
N ILE A 273 7.56 10.45 11.40
CA ILE A 273 8.29 11.61 10.84
C ILE A 273 7.30 12.59 10.20
N ARG A 274 6.39 12.07 9.36
CA ARG A 274 5.25 12.79 8.77
C ARG A 274 4.01 11.91 8.66
N ALA A 275 3.82 11.01 9.61
CA ALA A 275 2.77 10.00 9.55
C ALA A 275 1.36 10.58 9.83
N GLU A 276 0.34 9.74 9.66
CA GLU A 276 -1.03 10.05 10.09
C GLU A 276 -1.11 10.21 11.62
N ARG A 277 -0.43 9.33 12.37
CA ARG A 277 -0.57 9.25 13.83
C ARG A 277 0.73 9.52 14.60
N GLY A 278 0.62 10.49 15.51
CA GLY A 278 1.68 10.88 16.43
C GLY A 278 2.75 11.75 15.79
N GLU A 279 3.87 11.88 16.49
CA GLU A 279 5.03 12.68 16.08
C GLU A 279 6.25 11.77 15.85
N ASP A 280 7.32 12.35 15.30
CA ASP A 280 8.61 11.68 15.03
C ASP A 280 9.16 11.02 16.30
N ARG A 281 9.33 9.69 16.23
CA ARG A 281 9.71 8.88 17.38
C ARG A 281 10.35 7.57 16.95
N ASP A 282 11.12 6.99 17.85
CA ASP A 282 11.31 5.54 17.83
C ASP A 282 10.03 4.85 18.30
N SER A 283 9.73 3.68 17.72
CA SER A 283 8.63 2.81 18.12
C SER A 283 8.50 2.71 19.64
N ARG A 284 7.29 2.94 20.16
CA ARG A 284 6.98 2.86 21.59
C ARG A 284 6.95 1.44 22.13
N LEU A 285 6.90 0.43 21.26
CA LEU A 285 7.00 -0.97 21.68
C LEU A 285 8.36 -1.23 22.35
N THR A 286 8.34 -1.78 23.55
CA THR A 286 9.52 -2.31 24.23
C THR A 286 10.17 -3.43 23.41
N LEU A 287 11.42 -3.78 23.73
CA LEU A 287 12.11 -4.85 23.01
C LEU A 287 11.36 -6.20 23.08
N ASP A 288 10.73 -6.50 24.21
CA ASP A 288 9.98 -7.74 24.39
C ASP A 288 8.68 -7.71 23.57
N GLU A 289 8.00 -6.57 23.49
CA GLU A 289 6.83 -6.38 22.62
C GLU A 289 7.22 -6.47 21.13
N GLN A 290 8.35 -5.89 20.72
CA GLN A 290 8.87 -6.01 19.35
C GLN A 290 9.18 -7.47 18.99
N ARG A 291 9.82 -8.22 19.90
CA ARG A 291 10.10 -9.66 19.70
C ARG A 291 8.81 -10.47 19.66
N THR A 292 7.83 -10.11 20.49
CA THR A 292 6.51 -10.76 20.53
C THR A 292 5.76 -10.55 19.21
N LEU A 293 5.74 -9.31 18.71
CA LEU A 293 5.19 -8.94 17.40
C LEU A 293 5.86 -9.76 16.28
N MET A 294 7.20 -9.72 16.17
CA MET A 294 7.90 -10.47 15.13
C MET A 294 7.64 -11.97 15.22
N SER A 295 7.61 -12.53 16.42
CA SER A 295 7.32 -13.97 16.63
C SER A 295 5.92 -14.34 16.14
N LEU A 296 4.91 -13.52 16.43
CA LEU A 296 3.54 -13.75 15.98
C LEU A 296 3.43 -13.69 14.45
N TRP A 297 3.99 -12.66 13.80
CA TRP A 297 3.94 -12.49 12.35
C TRP A 297 4.64 -13.66 11.64
N MET A 298 5.84 -14.03 12.11
CA MET A 298 6.60 -15.14 11.53
C MET A 298 5.88 -16.48 11.69
N MET A 299 5.39 -16.81 12.89
CA MET A 299 4.70 -18.09 13.13
C MET A 299 3.37 -18.18 12.36
N SER A 300 2.67 -17.07 12.22
CA SER A 300 1.40 -17.00 11.48
C SER A 300 1.57 -16.78 9.98
N ARG A 301 2.80 -16.64 9.49
CA ARG A 301 3.14 -16.38 8.07
C ARG A 301 2.46 -15.14 7.50
N SER A 302 2.33 -14.09 8.31
CA SER A 302 1.92 -12.76 7.82
C SER A 302 3.01 -12.20 6.89
N PRO A 303 2.65 -11.42 5.87
CA PRO A 303 3.58 -10.54 5.18
C PRO A 303 4.35 -9.66 6.19
N LEU A 304 5.59 -9.33 5.86
CA LEU A 304 6.48 -8.53 6.71
C LEU A 304 6.80 -7.22 6.01
N MET A 305 6.04 -6.17 6.28
CA MET A 305 6.28 -4.83 5.72
C MET A 305 6.79 -3.89 6.81
N TYR A 306 8.07 -3.54 6.78
CA TYR A 306 8.66 -2.59 7.73
C TYR A 306 8.14 -1.17 7.48
N GLY A 307 7.58 -0.52 8.50
CA GLY A 307 6.99 0.82 8.36
C GLY A 307 7.91 2.00 8.68
N GLY A 308 8.99 1.75 9.44
CA GLY A 308 9.93 2.81 9.84
C GLY A 308 10.87 3.27 8.73
N ASP A 309 11.53 4.39 8.99
CA ASP A 309 12.66 4.89 8.18
C ASP A 309 13.90 4.01 8.41
N LEU A 310 14.22 3.16 7.43
CA LEU A 310 15.33 2.19 7.49
C LEU A 310 16.69 2.88 7.67
N PRO A 311 17.07 3.92 6.89
CA PRO A 311 18.30 4.69 7.14
C PRO A 311 18.37 5.30 8.55
N GLY A 312 17.23 5.75 9.08
CA GLY A 312 17.13 6.30 10.43
C GLY A 312 17.29 5.26 11.55
N ALA A 313 17.20 3.96 11.24
CA ALA A 313 17.30 2.85 12.19
C ALA A 313 18.74 2.55 12.66
N GLY A 314 19.59 3.58 12.77
CA GLY A 314 21.02 3.48 13.12
C GLY A 314 21.31 2.57 14.33
N PRO A 315 22.55 2.06 14.47
CA PRO A 315 22.88 1.02 15.43
C PRO A 315 22.41 1.44 16.81
N ARG A 316 21.53 0.60 17.41
CA ARG A 316 20.93 0.82 18.74
C ARG A 316 21.93 1.54 19.63
N ARG A 317 21.64 2.79 19.99
CA ARG A 317 22.36 3.44 21.09
C ARG A 317 22.21 2.49 22.27
N SER A 318 23.29 1.83 22.67
CA SER A 318 23.25 0.90 23.80
C SER A 318 22.60 1.61 24.98
N PRO A 319 21.77 0.95 25.81
CA PRO A 319 21.11 1.59 26.96
C PRO A 319 22.08 2.08 28.06
N CYS A 320 23.39 2.07 27.80
CA CYS A 320 24.42 2.24 28.80
C CYS A 320 25.43 3.30 28.36
N SER A 321 24.99 4.56 28.27
CA SER A 321 25.89 5.73 28.23
C SER A 321 25.82 6.56 29.51
N ARG A 322 25.14 6.06 30.56
CA ARG A 322 24.98 6.72 31.86
C ARG A 322 25.24 5.78 33.06
N CYS A 323 26.21 4.87 32.99
CA CYS A 323 26.78 4.32 34.23
C CYS A 323 27.95 5.22 34.66
N PRO A 324 27.91 5.83 35.88
CA PRO A 324 29.08 6.48 36.45
C PRO A 324 30.16 5.42 36.68
N ARG A 325 31.41 5.79 36.39
CA ARG A 325 32.61 5.00 36.73
C ARG A 325 32.78 4.90 38.24
#